data_AF-A0A8T6WS81-F1
#
_entry.id   AF-A0A8T6WS81-F1
#
_cell.length_a   1.000
_cell.length_b   1.000
_cell.length_c   1.000
_cell.angle_alpha   90.00
_cell.angle_beta   90.00
_cell.angle_gamma   90.00
#
_symmetry.space_group_name_H-M   'P 1'
#
loop_
_entity.id
_entity.type
_entity.pdbx_description
1 polymer ?
#
loop_
_entity_poly.entity_id
_entity_poly.type
_entity_poly.pdbx_seq_one_letter_code
_entity_poly.pdbx_strand_id
1 'polypeptide(L)' 'VLKQYLDFLIQHNLVEEQTLHKKRNKTRVVYAITERGRTVLKYFRELNSALQITEEENKIPASLY' A
#
# COMPACT_ATOMS: atom_id res chain seq x y z
N VAL A 1 3.00 10.03 8.34
CA VAL A 1 1.92 9.45 7.50
C VAL A 1 2.42 8.28 6.66
N LEU A 2 3.16 8.45 5.54
CA LEU A 2 3.59 7.32 4.70
C LEU A 2 4.38 6.22 5.43
N LYS A 3 5.37 6.60 6.24
CA LYS A 3 6.17 5.65 7.02
C LYS A 3 5.30 4.81 7.97
N GLN A 4 4.30 5.42 8.62
CA GLN A 4 3.40 4.73 9.54
C GLN A 4 2.55 3.68 8.81
N TYR A 5 2.10 3.98 7.58
CA TYR A 5 1.40 2.97 6.76
C TYR A 5 2.32 1.82 6.36
N LEU A 6 3.57 2.10 6.00
CA LEU A 6 4.54 1.03 5.72
C LEU A 6 4.83 0.19 6.96
N ASP A 7 5.05 0.82 8.12
CA ASP A 7 5.25 0.13 9.39
C ASP A 7 4.05 -0.77 9.72
N PHE A 8 2.81 -0.30 9.50
CA PHE A 8 1.58 -1.09 9.64
C PHE A 8 1.55 -2.29 8.68
N LEU A 9 1.86 -2.07 7.40
CA LEU A 9 1.87 -3.14 6.40
C LEU A 9 2.93 -4.21 6.71
N ILE A 10 4.07 -3.81 7.29
CA ILE A 10 5.13 -4.71 7.75
C ILE A 10 4.68 -5.48 8.99
N GLN A 11 4.08 -4.81 9.98
CA GLN A 11 3.53 -5.45 11.20
C GLN A 11 2.50 -6.55 10.88
N HIS A 12 1.72 -6.37 9.80
CA HIS A 12 0.74 -7.35 9.34
C HIS A 12 1.28 -8.37 8.32
N ASN A 13 2.58 -8.37 8.05
CA ASN A 13 3.24 -9.26 7.09
C ASN A 13 2.66 -9.17 5.66
N LEU A 14 2.27 -7.96 5.24
CA LEU A 14 1.78 -7.68 3.88
C LEU A 14 2.89 -7.13 2.98
N VAL A 15 3.91 -6.51 3.58
CA VAL A 15 5.07 -5.94 2.92
C VAL A 15 6.31 -6.30 3.72
N GLU A 16 7.42 -6.55 3.03
CA GLU A 16 8.74 -6.76 3.62
C GLU A 16 9.67 -5.61 3.25
N GLU A 17 10.47 -5.16 4.21
CA GLU A 17 11.57 -4.23 3.97
C GLU A 17 12.83 -5.01 3.60
N GLN A 18 13.45 -4.62 2.48
CA GLN A 18 14.70 -5.21 2.00
C GLN A 18 15.78 -4.15 1.91
N THR A 19 16.94 -4.47 2.46
CA THR A 19 18.11 -3.61 2.40
C THR A 19 19.04 -4.09 1.28
N LEU A 20 19.16 -3.31 0.22
CA LEU A 20 20.05 -3.60 -0.91
C LEU A 20 21.35 -2.81 -0.74
N HIS A 21 22.47 -3.53 -0.61
CA HIS A 21 23.80 -2.92 -0.60
C HIS A 21 24.27 -2.65 -2.04
N LYS A 22 24.53 -1.38 -2.39
CA LYS A 22 25.20 -1.04 -3.66
C LYS A 22 26.72 -0.97 -3.50
N LYS A 23 27.42 -1.27 -4.60
CA LYS A 23 28.88 -1.31 -4.81
C LYS A 23 29.69 -0.05 -4.39
N ARG A 24 29.07 1.01 -3.86
CA ARG A 24 29.71 2.28 -3.47
C ARG A 24 29.13 2.85 -2.15
N ASN A 25 28.99 2.02 -1.11
CA ASN A 25 28.55 2.42 0.24
C ASN A 25 27.21 3.16 0.31
N LYS A 26 26.30 2.91 -0.63
CA LYS A 26 24.93 3.41 -0.58
C LYS A 26 23.99 2.26 -0.27
N THR A 27 23.38 2.32 0.90
CA THR A 27 22.32 1.43 1.32
C THR A 27 21.00 1.91 0.72
N ARG A 28 20.29 1.03 0.01
CA ARG A 28 18.96 1.33 -0.53
C ARG A 28 17.94 0.46 0.17
N VAL A 29 17.01 1.10 0.87
CA VAL A 29 15.82 0.43 1.39
C VAL A 29 14.80 0.32 0.27
N VAL A 30 14.29 -0.88 0.03
CA VAL A 30 13.19 -1.16 -0.90
C VAL A 30 12.13 -1.98 -0.18
N TYR A 31 10.90 -1.93 -0.66
CA TYR A 31 9.77 -2.66 -0.08
C TYR A 31 9.21 -3.63 -1.11
N ALA A 32 8.96 -4.87 -0.69
CA ALA A 32 8.40 -5.92 -1.53
C ALA A 32 7.08 -6.40 -0.94
N ILE A 33 6.06 -6.58 -1.79
CA ILE A 33 4.77 -7.13 -1.35
C ILE A 33 4.92 -8.64 -1.16
N THR A 34 4.54 -9.15 0.03
CA THR A 34 4.57 -10.58 0.35
C THR A 34 3.48 -11.35 -0.40
N GLU A 35 3.54 -12.68 -0.42
CA GLU A 35 2.47 -13.50 -0.99
C GLU A 35 1.12 -13.22 -0.31
N ARG A 36 1.11 -13.08 1.02
CA ARG A 36 -0.07 -12.70 1.79
C ARG A 36 -0.59 -11.33 1.36
N GLY A 37 0.29 -10.34 1.19
CA GLY A 37 -0.05 -9.02 0.69
C GLY A 37 -0.74 -9.07 -0.68
N ARG A 38 -0.24 -9.92 -1.60
CA ARG A 38 -0.87 -10.12 -2.93
C ARG A 38 -2.26 -10.71 -2.82
N THR A 39 -2.46 -11.70 -1.94
CA THR A 39 -3.77 -12.32 -1.71
C THR A 39 -4.77 -11.31 -1.14
N VAL A 40 -4.36 -10.48 -0.18
CA VAL A 40 -5.21 -9.41 0.37
C VAL A 40 -5.60 -8.40 -0.70
N LEU A 41 -4.64 -7.94 -1.52
CA LEU A 41 -4.92 -7.01 -2.61
C LEU A 41 -5.91 -7.59 -3.64
N LYS A 42 -5.80 -8.89 -3.93
CA LYS A 42 -6.74 -9.58 -4.83
C LYS A 42 -8.17 -9.55 -4.26
N TYR A 43 -8.35 -9.93 -3.00
CA TYR A 43 -9.67 -9.91 -2.36
C TYR A 43 -10.24 -8.49 -2.23
N PHE A 44 -9.41 -7.50 -1.89
CA PHE A 44 -9.85 -6.10 -1.86
C PHE A 44 -10.32 -5.63 -3.23
N ARG A 45 -9.64 -6.01 -4.31
CA ARG A 45 -10.05 -5.66 -5.68
C ARG A 45 -11.38 -6.31 -6.06
N GLU A 46 -11.57 -7.58 -5.71
CA GLU A 46 -12.83 -8.31 -5.93
C GLU A 46 -13.98 -7.66 -5.14
N LEU A 47 -13.76 -7.37 -3.85
CA LEU A 47 -14.73 -6.68 -3.00
C LEU A 47 -15.07 -5.30 -3.53
N ASN A 48 -14.08 -4.50 -3.93
CA ASN A 48 -14.33 -3.16 -4.47
C ASN A 48 -15.14 -3.22 -5.77
N SER A 49 -14.88 -4.22 -6.61
CA SER A 49 -15.64 -4.44 -7.85
C SER A 49 -17.08 -4.89 -7.58
N ALA A 50 -17.28 -5.74 -6.57
CA ALA A 50 -18.60 -6.26 -6.19
C ALA A 50 -19.47 -5.21 -5.50
N LEU A 51 -18.86 -4.41 -4.63
CA LEU A 51 -19.55 -3.43 -3.80
C LEU A 51 -19.63 -2.04 -4.45
N GLN A 52 -18.92 -1.82 -5.57
CA GLN A 52 -18.74 -0.50 -6.17
C GLN A 52 -18.45 0.54 -5.09
N ILE A 53 -17.42 0.30 -4.26
CA ILE A 53 -16.95 1.29 -3.28
C ILE A 53 -16.19 2.36 -4.08
N THR A 54 -16.93 3.05 -4.94
CA THR A 54 -16.49 4.26 -5.59
C THR A 54 -16.40 5.33 -4.52
N GLU A 55 -15.29 6.06 -4.53
CA GLU A 55 -15.01 7.23 -3.72
C GLU A 55 -15.99 8.39 -4.03
N GLU A 56 -17.30 8.17 -3.96
CA GLU A 56 -18.28 9.26 -4.03
C GLU A 56 -18.13 10.24 -2.85
N GLU A 57 -17.40 9.85 -1.79
CA GLU A 57 -17.03 10.72 -0.67
C GLU A 57 -15.80 11.62 -0.93
N ASN A 58 -15.02 11.42 -2.00
CA ASN A 58 -13.87 12.29 -2.32
C ASN A 58 -14.22 13.45 -3.28
N LYS A 59 -15.49 13.61 -3.67
CA LYS A 59 -15.91 14.83 -4.37
C LYS A 59 -16.04 15.95 -3.34
N ILE A 60 -15.03 16.81 -3.27
CA ILE A 60 -15.19 18.14 -2.68
C ILE A 60 -16.47 18.74 -3.28
N PRO A 61 -17.46 19.14 -2.47
CA PRO A 61 -18.72 19.66 -3.01
C PRO A 61 -18.43 20.87 -3.89
N ALA A 62 -19.07 20.91 -5.06
CA ALA A 62 -18.91 21.98 -6.05
C ALA A 62 -19.23 23.38 -5.49
N SER A 63 -19.82 23.47 -4.30
CA SER A 63 -20.02 24.72 -3.55
C SER A 63 -18.73 25.34 -2.98
N LEU A 64 -17.58 24.69 -3.14
CA LEU A 64 -16.27 25.20 -2.73
C LEU A 64 -15.43 25.74 -3.92
N TYR A 65 -16.05 25.94 -5.09
CA TYR A 65 -15.49 26.67 -6.24
C TYR A 65 -16.16 28.03 -6.42
#